data_AF-A0A166FRY1-F1
#
_entry.id   AF-A0A166FRY1-F1
#
_cell.length_a   1.000
_cell.length_b   1.000
_cell.length_c   1.000
_cell.angle_alpha   90.00
_cell.angle_beta   90.00
_cell.angle_gamma   90.00
#
_symmetry.space_group_name_H-M   'P 1'
#
loop_
_entity.id
_entity.type
_entity.pdbx_description
1 polymer ?
#
loop_
_entity_poly.entity_id
_entity_poly.type
_entity_poly.pdbx_seq_one_letter_code
_entity_poly.pdbx_strand_id
1 'polypeptide(L)'
;MPRLLTSDEFYAVAEQAAEQHEKDAAAKEARSGQMDKYRKDLAHWKAEEDARAARNEAKTEAWRKAVADFKAGKELAKERNERWNGGKQPVRGPLERGIPKPKVPRKTVGNTEQDAGDGDGDEDEWEDDDDEI
;
A
#
# COMPACT_ATOMS: atom_id res chain seq x y z
N MET A 1 56.79 -1.66 9.33
CA MET A 1 57.08 -0.99 8.04
C MET A 1 55.94 -1.31 7.08
N PRO A 2 55.36 -0.34 6.37
CA PRO A 2 54.33 -0.60 5.36
C PRO A 2 54.93 -1.42 4.22
N ARG A 3 54.21 -2.47 3.78
CA ARG A 3 54.58 -3.27 2.62
C ARG A 3 54.23 -2.47 1.37
N LEU A 4 55.22 -2.06 0.60
CA LEU A 4 55.04 -1.45 -0.72
C LEU A 4 54.81 -2.58 -1.72
N LEU A 5 53.66 -2.56 -2.39
CA LEU A 5 53.36 -3.48 -3.50
C LEU A 5 54.40 -3.27 -4.60
N THR A 6 54.87 -4.38 -5.19
CA THR A 6 55.67 -4.29 -6.41
C THR A 6 54.79 -3.79 -7.57
N SER A 7 55.39 -3.17 -8.60
CA SER A 7 54.63 -2.53 -9.69
C SER A 7 53.55 -3.44 -10.27
N ASP A 8 53.88 -4.72 -10.48
CA ASP A 8 52.99 -5.70 -11.09
C ASP A 8 51.83 -6.11 -10.16
N GLU A 9 52.07 -6.20 -8.85
CA GLU A 9 51.02 -6.48 -7.87
C GLU A 9 50.03 -5.31 -7.76
N PHE A 10 50.51 -4.07 -7.90
CA PHE A 10 49.65 -2.89 -7.93
C PHE A 10 48.73 -2.88 -9.16
N TYR A 11 49.26 -3.22 -10.35
CA TYR A 11 48.44 -3.32 -11.56
C TYR A 11 47.36 -4.41 -11.44
N ALA A 12 47.69 -5.58 -10.89
CA ALA A 12 46.72 -6.64 -10.66
C ALA A 12 45.59 -6.23 -9.69
N VAL A 13 45.93 -5.50 -8.62
CA VAL A 13 44.94 -4.95 -7.68
C VAL A 13 44.08 -3.87 -8.34
N ALA A 14 44.67 -3.03 -9.18
CA ALA A 14 43.94 -1.99 -9.91
C ALA A 14 42.96 -2.58 -10.94
N GLU A 15 43.34 -3.64 -11.67
CA GLU A 15 42.45 -4.36 -12.58
C GLU A 15 41.29 -5.02 -11.84
N GLN A 16 41.56 -5.70 -10.71
CA GLN A 16 40.50 -6.30 -9.89
C GLN A 16 39.54 -5.25 -9.32
N ALA A 17 40.06 -4.09 -8.89
CA ALA A 17 39.23 -2.99 -8.41
C ALA A 17 38.37 -2.40 -9.53
N ALA A 18 38.90 -2.27 -10.75
CA ALA A 18 38.15 -1.82 -11.92
C ALA A 18 37.02 -2.81 -12.27
N GLU A 19 37.31 -4.11 -12.34
CA GLU A 19 36.30 -5.15 -12.57
C GLU A 19 35.21 -5.15 -11.50
N GLN A 20 35.58 -4.97 -10.22
CA GLN A 20 34.62 -4.91 -9.13
C GLN A 20 33.74 -3.67 -9.23
N HIS A 21 34.32 -2.52 -9.61
CA HIS A 21 33.56 -1.29 -9.85
C HIS A 21 32.54 -1.45 -10.98
N GLU A 22 32.90 -2.13 -12.08
CA GLU A 22 31.97 -2.40 -13.18
C GLU A 22 30.83 -3.33 -12.75
N LYS A 23 31.14 -4.39 -12.00
CA LYS A 23 30.13 -5.32 -11.44
C LYS A 23 29.18 -4.59 -10.48
N ASP A 24 29.71 -3.72 -9.64
CA ASP A 24 28.91 -2.94 -8.68
C ASP A 24 28.04 -1.89 -9.40
N ALA A 25 28.55 -1.26 -10.47
CA ALA A 25 27.78 -0.33 -11.30
C ALA A 25 26.61 -1.05 -11.99
N ALA A 26 26.87 -2.19 -12.65
CA ALA A 26 25.84 -3.00 -13.29
C ALA A 26 24.79 -3.50 -12.27
N ALA A 27 25.22 -3.90 -11.08
CA ALA A 27 24.31 -4.32 -10.01
C ALA A 27 23.46 -3.16 -9.47
N LYS A 28 23.99 -1.93 -9.43
CA LYS A 28 23.23 -0.73 -9.05
C LYS A 28 22.18 -0.38 -10.11
N GLU A 29 22.52 -0.42 -11.39
CA GLU A 29 21.58 -0.17 -12.48
C GLU A 29 20.47 -1.23 -12.54
N ALA A 30 20.80 -2.50 -12.31
CA ALA A 30 19.80 -3.55 -12.22
C ALA A 30 18.82 -3.31 -11.06
N ARG A 31 19.31 -2.81 -9.91
CA ARG A 31 18.46 -2.46 -8.76
C ARG A 31 17.59 -1.23 -9.04
N SER A 32 18.14 -0.18 -9.66
CA SER A 32 17.34 1.01 -9.99
C SER A 32 16.21 0.66 -10.96
N GLY A 33 16.50 -0.15 -12.00
CA GLY A 33 15.50 -0.62 -12.94
C GLY A 33 14.38 -1.45 -12.31
N GLN A 34 14.68 -2.27 -11.29
CA GLN A 34 13.66 -3.01 -10.53
C GLN A 34 12.81 -2.08 -9.65
N MET A 35 13.42 -1.07 -9.02
CA MET A 35 12.71 -0.09 -8.19
C MET A 35 11.79 0.79 -9.03
N ASP A 36 12.18 1.16 -10.25
CA ASP A 36 11.33 1.93 -11.15
C ASP A 36 10.11 1.14 -11.63
N LYS A 37 10.28 -0.17 -11.88
CA LYS A 37 9.14 -1.06 -12.15
C LYS A 37 8.21 -1.14 -10.94
N TYR A 38 8.75 -1.39 -9.76
CA TYR A 38 7.98 -1.42 -8.51
C TYR A 38 7.20 -0.12 -8.27
N ARG A 39 7.81 1.05 -8.52
CA ARG A 39 7.14 2.35 -8.39
C ARG A 39 5.97 2.49 -9.36
N LYS A 40 6.12 2.04 -10.60
CA LYS A 40 5.03 2.04 -11.60
C LYS A 40 3.90 1.10 -11.18
N ASP A 41 4.23 -0.11 -10.74
CA ASP A 41 3.25 -1.10 -10.27
C ASP A 41 2.49 -0.57 -9.04
N LEU A 42 3.20 0.10 -8.12
CA LEU A 42 2.61 0.69 -6.93
C LEU A 42 1.69 1.86 -7.27
N ALA A 43 2.05 2.70 -8.24
CA ALA A 43 1.19 3.78 -8.72
C ALA A 43 -0.08 3.24 -9.36
N HIS A 44 0.04 2.19 -10.19
CA HIS A 44 -1.11 1.51 -10.78
C HIS A 44 -2.02 0.90 -9.71
N TRP A 45 -1.43 0.17 -8.76
CA TRP A 45 -2.17 -0.44 -7.65
C TRP A 45 -2.93 0.60 -6.82
N LYS A 46 -2.31 1.75 -6.51
CA LYS A 46 -2.98 2.84 -5.79
C LYS A 46 -4.20 3.36 -6.57
N ALA A 47 -4.04 3.64 -7.87
CA ALA A 47 -5.13 4.12 -8.70
C ALA A 47 -6.32 3.14 -8.75
N GLU A 48 -6.04 1.83 -8.81
CA GLU A 48 -7.09 0.81 -8.79
C GLU A 48 -7.77 0.68 -7.41
N GLU A 49 -7.00 0.79 -6.32
CA GLU A 49 -7.54 0.81 -4.96
C GLU A 49 -8.43 2.03 -4.71
N ASP A 50 -8.03 3.21 -5.18
CA ASP A 50 -8.84 4.43 -5.08
C ASP A 50 -10.17 4.28 -5.86
N ALA A 51 -10.09 3.73 -7.07
CA ALA A 51 -11.29 3.45 -7.88
C ALA A 51 -12.20 2.38 -7.22
N ARG A 52 -11.62 1.37 -6.55
CA ARG A 52 -12.37 0.39 -5.76
C ARG A 52 -13.03 1.04 -4.53
N ALA A 53 -12.29 1.88 -3.80
CA ALA A 53 -12.79 2.59 -2.64
C ALA A 53 -13.98 3.48 -3.03
N ALA A 54 -13.87 4.25 -4.11
CA ALA A 54 -14.96 5.08 -4.62
C ALA A 54 -16.22 4.27 -4.98
N ARG A 55 -16.06 3.10 -5.63
CA ARG A 55 -17.19 2.20 -5.93
C ARG A 55 -17.85 1.65 -4.66
N ASN A 56 -17.06 1.31 -3.65
CA ASN A 56 -17.57 0.80 -2.38
C ASN A 56 -18.25 1.88 -1.55
N GLU A 57 -17.75 3.12 -1.58
CA GLU A 57 -18.41 4.26 -0.94
C GLU A 57 -19.76 4.53 -1.62
N ALA A 58 -19.81 4.57 -2.95
CA ALA A 58 -21.08 4.74 -3.68
C ALA A 58 -22.13 3.67 -3.31
N LYS A 59 -21.72 2.39 -3.18
CA LYS A 59 -22.60 1.32 -2.69
C LYS A 59 -23.05 1.56 -1.24
N THR A 60 -22.14 2.03 -0.39
CA THR A 60 -22.45 2.32 1.01
C THR A 60 -23.40 3.49 1.15
N GLU A 61 -23.21 4.57 0.39
CA GLU A 61 -24.12 5.72 0.35
C GLU A 61 -25.51 5.34 -0.16
N ALA A 62 -25.60 4.58 -1.24
CA ALA A 62 -26.87 4.10 -1.77
C ALA A 62 -27.63 3.27 -0.71
N TRP A 63 -26.91 2.41 0.02
CA TRP A 63 -27.49 1.65 1.12
C TRP A 63 -27.91 2.55 2.29
N ARG A 64 -27.08 3.52 2.70
CA ARG A 64 -27.43 4.49 3.75
C ARG A 64 -28.72 5.23 3.42
N LYS A 65 -28.86 5.70 2.17
CA LYS A 65 -30.08 6.37 1.66
C LYS A 65 -31.29 5.44 1.75
N ALA A 66 -31.18 4.22 1.22
CA ALA A 66 -32.27 3.24 1.28
C ALA A 66 -32.70 2.92 2.72
N VAL A 67 -31.74 2.81 3.65
CA VAL A 67 -32.02 2.60 5.08
C VAL A 67 -32.71 3.82 5.70
N ALA A 68 -32.29 5.03 5.35
CA ALA A 68 -32.93 6.25 5.82
C ALA A 68 -34.40 6.31 5.36
N ASP A 69 -34.67 6.04 4.08
CA ASP A 69 -36.03 5.99 3.53
C ASP A 69 -36.88 4.90 4.19
N PHE A 70 -36.29 3.72 4.42
CA PHE A 70 -36.96 2.63 5.13
C PHE A 70 -37.34 3.02 6.56
N LYS A 71 -36.44 3.70 7.29
CA LYS A 71 -36.72 4.19 8.64
C LYS A 71 -37.78 5.29 8.63
N ALA A 72 -37.68 6.25 7.71
CA ALA A 72 -38.64 7.34 7.58
C ALA A 72 -40.05 6.82 7.31
N GLY A 73 -40.20 5.87 6.38
CA GLY A 73 -41.49 5.25 6.13
C GLY A 73 -42.03 4.51 7.36
N LYS A 74 -41.18 3.78 8.08
CA LYS A 74 -41.57 3.06 9.29
C LYS A 74 -42.07 4.02 10.38
N GLU A 75 -41.39 5.15 10.58
CA GLU A 75 -41.85 6.18 11.53
C GLU A 75 -43.17 6.83 11.07
N LEU A 76 -43.34 7.13 9.78
CA LEU A 76 -44.61 7.66 9.26
C LEU A 76 -45.79 6.72 9.50
N ALA A 77 -45.62 5.42 9.30
CA ALA A 77 -46.67 4.45 9.59
C ALA A 77 -46.98 4.36 11.09
N LYS A 78 -45.95 4.48 11.93
CA LYS A 78 -46.11 4.55 13.38
C LYS A 78 -46.86 5.81 13.81
N GLU A 79 -46.53 6.98 13.26
CA GLU A 79 -47.24 8.24 13.51
C GLU A 79 -48.72 8.18 13.12
N ARG A 80 -49.02 7.48 12.01
CA ARG A 80 -50.39 7.26 11.55
C ARG A 80 -51.13 6.14 12.29
N ASN A 81 -50.47 5.46 13.25
CA ASN A 81 -50.97 4.24 13.89
C ASN A 81 -51.41 3.16 12.87
N GLU A 82 -50.76 3.13 11.72
CA GLU A 82 -50.98 2.14 10.66
C GLU A 82 -49.96 1.01 10.76
N ARG A 83 -50.36 -0.19 10.33
CA ARG A 83 -49.44 -1.32 10.25
C ARG A 83 -48.46 -1.09 9.10
N TRP A 84 -47.16 -1.03 9.42
CA TRP A 84 -46.10 -0.92 8.42
C TRP A 84 -46.05 -2.15 7.51
N ASN A 85 -46.18 -1.92 6.19
CA ASN A 85 -46.15 -2.96 5.15
C ASN A 85 -44.96 -2.80 4.17
N GLY A 86 -43.99 -1.95 4.48
CA GLY A 86 -42.88 -1.60 3.56
C GLY A 86 -41.78 -2.67 3.40
N GLY A 87 -42.08 -3.94 3.70
CA GLY A 87 -41.17 -5.06 3.45
C GLY A 87 -39.96 -5.14 4.39
N LYS A 88 -38.88 -5.75 3.91
CA LYS A 88 -37.64 -6.03 4.67
C LYS A 88 -36.67 -4.85 4.61
N GLN A 89 -35.87 -4.70 5.66
CA GLN A 89 -34.82 -3.68 5.71
C GLN A 89 -33.80 -3.88 4.57
N PRO A 90 -33.36 -2.79 3.90
CA PRO A 90 -32.33 -2.85 2.87
C PRO A 90 -31.00 -3.41 3.39
N VAL A 91 -30.34 -4.24 2.58
CA VAL A 91 -29.04 -4.85 2.89
C VAL A 91 -27.99 -4.34 1.89
N ARG A 92 -26.80 -3.98 2.39
CA ARG A 92 -25.72 -3.36 1.60
C ARG A 92 -25.12 -4.28 0.52
N GLY A 93 -25.21 -5.59 0.71
CA GLY A 93 -24.49 -6.56 -0.11
C GLY A 93 -22.98 -6.57 0.16
N PRO A 94 -22.23 -7.49 -0.47
CA PRO A 94 -20.79 -7.60 -0.29
C PRO A 94 -20.04 -6.46 -1.02
N LEU A 95 -19.01 -5.93 -0.37
CA LEU A 95 -18.11 -4.94 -0.94
C LEU A 95 -17.01 -5.61 -1.77
N GLU A 96 -16.43 -4.85 -2.71
CA GLU A 96 -15.30 -5.31 -3.52
C GLU A 96 -14.05 -5.44 -2.65
N ARG A 97 -13.40 -6.61 -2.73
CA ARG A 97 -12.18 -6.94 -1.97
C ARG A 97 -10.98 -6.17 -2.49
N GLY A 98 -10.04 -5.87 -1.59
CA GLY A 98 -8.79 -5.19 -1.92
C GLY A 98 -7.93 -5.97 -2.90
N ILE A 99 -7.22 -5.24 -3.75
CA ILE A 99 -6.25 -5.76 -4.71
C ILE A 99 -4.93 -5.99 -3.97
N PRO A 100 -4.23 -7.12 -4.19
CA PRO A 100 -2.97 -7.38 -3.50
C PRO A 100 -1.89 -6.35 -3.87
N LYS A 101 -1.23 -5.80 -2.86
CA LYS A 101 -0.17 -4.80 -3.03
C LYS A 101 1.06 -5.40 -3.72
N PRO A 102 1.71 -4.67 -4.65
CA PRO A 102 2.97 -5.10 -5.25
C PRO A 102 4.04 -5.37 -4.19
N LYS A 103 4.88 -6.38 -4.42
CA LYS A 103 5.96 -6.75 -3.49
C LYS A 103 7.21 -5.91 -3.76
N VAL A 104 7.85 -5.44 -2.70
CA VAL A 104 9.15 -4.75 -2.79
C VAL A 104 10.21 -5.72 -3.33
N PRO A 105 11.02 -5.33 -4.33
CA PRO A 105 12.13 -6.16 -4.80
C PRO A 105 13.11 -6.42 -3.65
N ARG A 106 13.30 -7.68 -3.26
CA ARG A 106 14.29 -8.06 -2.25
C ARG A 106 15.70 -7.84 -2.80
N LYS A 107 16.58 -7.23 -2.01
CA LYS A 107 18.03 -7.25 -2.29
C LYS A 107 18.47 -8.71 -2.30
N THR A 108 19.06 -9.17 -3.40
CA THR A 108 19.62 -10.51 -3.50
C THR A 108 20.66 -10.69 -2.41
N VAL A 109 20.48 -11.76 -1.64
CA VAL A 109 21.29 -12.17 -0.48
C VAL A 109 22.74 -12.41 -0.90
N GLY A 110 23.58 -11.44 -0.54
CA GLY A 110 25.03 -11.56 -0.43
C GLY A 110 25.60 -10.65 0.67
N ASN A 111 24.74 -10.00 1.45
CA ASN A 111 25.13 -9.23 2.62
C ASN A 111 24.21 -9.65 3.77
N THR A 112 24.78 -10.45 4.66
CA THR A 112 24.19 -10.89 5.92
C THR A 112 23.73 -9.66 6.71
N GLU A 113 22.44 -9.59 6.99
CA GLU A 113 21.91 -9.12 8.28
C GLU A 113 20.43 -9.53 8.32
N GLN A 114 20.17 -10.54 9.14
CA GLN A 114 18.85 -10.75 9.70
C GLN A 114 18.55 -9.53 10.57
N ASP A 115 17.49 -8.79 10.26
CA ASP A 115 16.58 -8.44 11.33
C ASP A 115 15.14 -8.45 10.82
N ALA A 116 14.35 -9.23 11.54
CA ALA A 116 12.95 -9.46 11.31
C ALA A 116 12.17 -8.40 12.09
N GLY A 117 11.80 -7.31 11.42
CA GLY A 117 10.85 -6.32 11.91
C GLY A 117 9.50 -6.49 11.22
N ASP A 118 8.84 -7.63 11.44
CA ASP A 118 7.40 -7.77 11.22
C ASP A 118 6.72 -6.97 12.34
N GLY A 119 6.55 -5.67 12.10
CA GLY A 119 5.94 -4.70 13.01
C GLY A 119 4.82 -3.99 12.27
N ASP A 120 3.72 -4.71 12.12
CA ASP A 120 2.38 -4.17 11.92
C ASP A 120 2.11 -3.19 13.09
N GLY A 121 1.86 -1.91 12.77
CA GLY A 121 1.60 -0.87 13.76
C GLY A 121 1.34 0.47 13.08
N ASP A 122 0.05 0.74 12.85
CA ASP A 122 -0.65 2.03 12.74
C ASP A 122 0.12 3.22 12.13
N GLU A 123 -0.24 3.73 10.94
CA GLU A 123 -1.48 4.49 10.65
C GLU A 123 -1.76 5.61 11.68
N ASP A 124 -1.23 6.80 11.37
CA ASP A 124 -1.87 8.11 11.52
C ASP A 124 -2.84 8.30 12.70
N GLU A 125 -2.30 8.75 13.83
CA GLU A 125 -3.08 9.34 14.93
C GLU A 125 -3.25 10.85 14.69
N TRP A 126 -4.36 11.17 14.03
CA TRP A 126 -5.24 12.35 14.13
C TRP A 126 -4.66 13.70 14.58
N GLU A 127 -4.80 14.69 13.68
CA GLU A 127 -4.83 16.11 14.01
C GLU A 127 -5.97 16.39 15.02
N ASP A 128 -5.63 16.63 16.29
CA ASP A 128 -6.52 17.29 17.24
C ASP A 128 -6.52 18.79 16.91
N ASP A 129 -7.51 19.21 16.10
CA ASP A 129 -8.05 20.57 16.15
C ASP A 129 -8.79 20.70 17.49
N ASP A 130 -8.10 21.22 18.51
CA ASP A 130 -8.70 21.69 19.75
C ASP A 130 -9.56 22.95 19.44
N ASP A 131 -10.84 22.71 19.21
CA ASP A 131 -11.91 23.69 19.44
C ASP A 131 -12.04 23.94 20.96
N GLU A 132 -11.41 25.01 21.46
CA GLU A 132 -11.66 25.53 22.82
C GLU A 132 -12.63 26.73 22.77
N ILE A 133 -13.91 26.42 23.09
CA ILE A 133 -15.00 27.22 23.72
C ILE A 133 -15.28 28.65 23.23
#